data_AF-A0AAU2JG32-F1
#
_entry.id   AF-A0AAU2JG32-F1
#
_cell.length_a   1.000
_cell.length_b   1.000
_cell.length_c   1.000
_cell.angle_alpha   90.00
_cell.angle_beta   90.00
_cell.angle_gamma   90.00
#
_symmetry.space_group_name_H-M   'P 1'
#
loop_
_entity.id
_entity.type
_entity.pdbx_description
1 polymer ?
#
loop_
_entity_poly.entity_id
_entity_poly.type
_entity_poly.pdbx_seq_one_letter_code
_entity_poly.pdbx_strand_id
1 'polypeptide(L)' 'MRDRRHWQKLSVCDGRVQVANPKAGGSVSFKAQAVDKHGNTVDETIVDAYLTK' A
#
# COMPACT_ATOMS: atom_id res chain seq x y z
N MET A 1 -1.47 -16.28 10.14
CA MET A 1 -1.38 -15.02 9.37
C MET A 1 -1.89 -15.29 7.97
N ARG A 2 -2.91 -14.56 7.48
CA ARG A 2 -3.46 -14.80 6.13
C ARG A 2 -2.55 -14.19 5.07
N ASP A 3 -2.02 -15.04 4.22
CA ASP A 3 -1.14 -14.74 3.09
C ASP A 3 -1.95 -14.16 1.90
N ARG A 4 -2.09 -12.82 1.81
CA ARG A 4 -2.78 -12.10 0.70
C ARG A 4 -1.76 -11.77 -0.40
N ARG A 5 -1.51 -12.76 -1.26
CA ARG A 5 -0.30 -12.97 -2.09
C ARG A 5 -0.13 -12.14 -3.37
N HIS A 6 -0.65 -10.91 -3.46
CA HIS A 6 -0.49 -10.14 -4.69
C HIS A 6 -0.13 -8.68 -4.39
N TRP A 7 1.16 -8.42 -4.23
CA TRP A 7 1.70 -7.06 -4.18
C TRP A 7 2.02 -6.60 -5.59
N GLN A 8 1.42 -5.48 -5.99
CA GLN A 8 1.76 -4.80 -7.23
C GLN A 8 2.61 -3.57 -6.90
N LYS A 9 3.74 -3.40 -7.61
CA LYS A 9 4.55 -2.18 -7.48
C LYS A 9 3.78 -0.99 -8.04
N LEU A 10 3.84 0.14 -7.34
CA LEU A 10 3.25 1.41 -7.75
C LEU A 10 4.34 2.48 -7.77
N SER A 11 4.23 3.41 -8.71
CA SER A 11 5.05 4.62 -8.69
C SER A 11 4.40 5.66 -7.78
N VAL A 12 5.21 6.22 -6.89
CA VAL A 12 4.83 7.40 -6.12
C VAL A 12 5.17 8.63 -6.95
N CYS A 13 4.16 9.41 -7.31
CA CYS A 13 4.32 10.66 -8.05
C CYS A 13 3.82 11.81 -7.15
N ASP A 14 4.67 12.79 -6.88
CA ASP A 14 4.37 13.94 -6.00
C ASP A 14 3.75 13.51 -4.65
N GLY A 15 4.35 12.50 -4.02
CA GLY A 15 3.90 11.97 -2.72
C GLY A 15 2.58 11.19 -2.76
N ARG A 16 2.09 10.79 -3.94
CA ARG A 16 0.78 10.14 -4.12
C ARG A 16 0.88 8.87 -4.97
N VAL A 17 -0.06 7.97 -4.76
CA VAL A 17 -0.30 6.79 -5.60
C VAL A 17 -1.78 6.78 -6.01
N GLN A 18 -2.06 6.25 -7.20
CA GLN A 18 -3.43 6.03 -7.67
C GLN A 18 -3.69 4.53 -7.75
N VAL A 19 -4.79 4.10 -7.12
CA VAL A 19 -5.21 2.70 -7.09
C VAL A 19 -6.69 2.61 -7.42
N ALA A 20 -7.07 1.65 -8.26
CA ALA A 20 -8.47 1.32 -8.49
C ALA A 20 -9.01 0.57 -7.27
N ASN A 21 -10.05 1.13 -6.64
CA ASN A 21 -10.73 0.46 -5.54
C ASN A 21 -11.43 -0.80 -6.08
N PRO A 22 -11.37 -1.96 -5.39
CA PRO A 22 -12.09 -3.14 -5.83
C PRO A 22 -13.62 -2.92 -5.79
N LYS A 23 -14.36 -3.86 -6.38
CA LYS A 23 -15.80 -3.94 -6.20
C LYS A 23 -16.16 -4.11 -4.71
N ALA A 24 -17.40 -3.79 -4.37
CA ALA A 24 -17.94 -3.97 -3.02
C ALA A 24 -17.59 -5.34 -2.42
N GLY A 25 -17.25 -5.34 -1.13
CA GLY A 25 -16.72 -6.50 -0.41
C GLY A 25 -15.19 -6.66 -0.51
N GLY A 26 -14.51 -5.81 -1.29
CA GLY A 26 -13.05 -5.79 -1.42
C GLY A 26 -12.38 -4.73 -0.55
N SER A 27 -11.05 -4.82 -0.46
CA SER A 27 -10.21 -3.82 0.21
C SER A 27 -8.91 -3.56 -0.53
N VAL A 28 -8.32 -2.39 -0.26
CA VAL A 28 -6.95 -2.04 -0.64
C VAL A 28 -6.07 -2.04 0.60
N SER A 29 -4.87 -2.62 0.49
CA SER A 29 -3.82 -2.57 1.51
C SER A 29 -2.55 -1.99 0.90
N PHE A 30 -1.73 -1.31 1.71
CA PHE A 30 -0.46 -0.74 1.27
C PHE A 30 0.70 -1.34 2.03
N LYS A 31 1.80 -1.55 1.32
CA LYS A 31 3.10 -1.90 1.89
C LYS A 31 4.14 -0.98 1.26
N ALA A 32 4.92 -0.32 2.09
CA ALA A 32 5.94 0.61 1.64
C ALA A 32 7.20 0.50 2.49
N GLN A 33 8.34 0.71 1.85
CA GLN A 33 9.59 1.05 2.51
C GLN A 33 9.95 2.47 2.08
N ALA A 34 10.25 3.34 3.04
CA ALA A 34 10.73 4.69 2.77
C ALA A 34 12.16 4.83 3.30
N VAL A 35 12.97 5.59 2.56
CA VAL A 35 14.37 5.88 2.88
C VAL A 35 14.55 7.39 2.81
N ASP A 36 15.11 8.01 3.85
CA ASP A 36 15.44 9.43 3.84
C ASP A 36 16.81 9.72 3.19
N LYS A 37 17.18 11.00 3.09
CA LYS A 37 18.46 11.42 2.46
C LYS A 37 19.70 10.98 3.25
N HIS A 38 19.54 10.58 4.50
CA HIS A 38 20.61 10.10 5.37
C HIS A 38 20.67 8.56 5.42
N GLY A 39 19.76 7.87 4.72
CA GLY A 39 19.68 6.42 4.67
C GLY A 39 18.88 5.80 5.81
N ASN A 40 18.17 6.59 6.63
CA ASN A 40 17.26 6.03 7.62
C ASN A 40 16.06 5.40 6.92
N THR A 41 15.61 4.25 7.42
CA THR A 41 14.56 3.45 6.78
C THR A 41 13.35 3.28 7.69
N VAL A 42 12.16 3.24 7.10
CA VAL A 42 10.93 2.76 7.74
C VAL A 42 10.22 1.79 6.82
N ASP A 43 9.76 0.67 7.38
CA ASP A 43 8.90 -0.30 6.72
C ASP A 43 7.50 -0.24 7.35
N GLU A 44 6.48 0.02 6.54
CA GLU A 44 5.09 0.12 6.98
C GLU A 44 4.19 -0.78 6.15
N THR A 45 3.22 -1.41 6.82
CA THR A 45 2.14 -2.16 6.17
C THR A 45 0.81 -1.76 6.77
N ILE A 46 -0.05 -1.16 5.96
CA ILE A 46 -1.42 -0.79 6.32
C ILE A 46 -2.38 -1.78 5.66
N VAL A 47 -3.05 -2.57 6.48
CA VAL A 47 -3.98 -3.61 6.02
C VAL A 47 -5.40 -3.05 6.00
N ASP A 48 -6.14 -3.33 4.93
CA ASP A 48 -7.53 -2.90 4.74
C ASP A 48 -7.71 -1.37 4.86
N ALA A 49 -6.74 -0.60 4.37
CA ALA A 49 -6.72 0.87 4.43
C ALA A 49 -7.97 1.51 3.82
N TYR A 50 -8.49 0.92 2.74
CA TYR A 50 -9.76 1.32 2.14
C TYR A 50 -10.67 0.11 2.01
N LEU A 51 -11.81 0.16 2.70
CA LEU A 51 -12.87 -0.84 2.64
C LEU A 51 -13.97 -0.35 1.70
N THR A 52 -14.44 -1.25 0.83
CA THR A 52 -15.66 -1.04 0.05
C THR A 52 -16.79 -1.82 0.70
N LYS A 53 -17.44 -1.21 1.69
CA LYS A 53 -18.63 -1.77 2.34
C LYS A 53 -19.89 -1.17 1.74
#